data_AF-A0A9P9E9Q8-F1
#
_entry.id   AF-A0A9P9E9Q8-F1
#
_cell.length_a   1.000
_cell.length_b   1.000
_cell.length_c   1.000
_cell.angle_alpha   90.00
_cell.angle_beta   90.00
_cell.angle_gamma   90.00
#
_symmetry.space_group_name_H-M   'P 1'
#
loop_
_entity.id
_entity.type
_entity.pdbx_description
1 polymer ?
#
loop_
_entity_poly.entity_id
_entity_poly.type
_entity_poly.pdbx_seq_one_letter_code
_entity_poly.pdbx_strand_id
1 'polypeptide(L)'
;MMDQALRSWQRCWGRTTEATLNPLSPNGLIPFNSTALLRIAYIRMNADLGPYRHVLIRNPSCLASSVASTPTLKLDRTTYTDIAVLQCIHALGIIVRSGIEFVSRTHTQSWSIVHSLSNIECACLLSLWLRSVADLMSEQGMQGLRKEETQLLRMTTSVVLETTMADDLEEEQNAVVRVRKLAACIVKVWVDSLKGEHMFQMVQTIAKGLSLAADILIAELDEEIQAR
;
A
#
# COMPACT_ATOMS: atom_id res chain seq x y z
N MET A 1 13.69 -18.33 9.74
CA MET A 1 14.42 -17.26 10.44
C MET A 1 13.56 -16.01 10.65
N MET A 2 12.95 -15.44 9.59
CA MET A 2 12.11 -14.23 9.69
C MET A 2 10.79 -14.44 10.46
N ASP A 3 10.09 -15.58 10.27
CA ASP A 3 8.88 -15.92 11.04
C ASP A 3 9.14 -16.04 12.56
N GLN A 4 10.27 -16.63 12.94
CA GLN A 4 10.65 -16.77 14.35
C GLN A 4 10.99 -15.42 14.98
N ALA A 5 11.63 -14.51 14.22
CA ALA A 5 11.87 -13.15 14.65
C ALA A 5 10.56 -12.36 14.80
N LEU A 6 9.62 -12.52 13.86
CA LEU A 6 8.28 -11.91 13.91
C LEU A 6 7.50 -12.33 15.16
N ARG A 7 7.43 -13.64 15.41
CA ARG A 7 6.75 -14.21 16.59
C ARG A 7 7.40 -13.76 17.91
N SER A 8 8.72 -13.65 17.93
CA SER A 8 9.45 -13.17 19.10
C SER A 8 9.18 -11.69 19.36
N TRP A 9 9.16 -10.87 18.30
CA TRP A 9 8.81 -9.46 18.39
C TRP A 9 7.38 -9.26 18.91
N GLN A 10 6.38 -9.98 18.36
CA GLN A 10 4.99 -9.91 18.81
C GLN A 10 4.82 -10.24 20.29
N ARG A 11 5.57 -11.26 20.77
CA ARG A 11 5.56 -11.66 22.18
C ARG A 11 6.17 -10.60 23.09
N CYS A 12 7.25 -9.95 22.65
CA CYS A 12 7.88 -8.85 23.39
C CYS A 12 6.97 -7.62 23.42
N TRP A 13 6.31 -7.30 22.31
CA TRP A 13 5.38 -6.18 22.20
C TRP A 13 4.24 -6.26 23.22
N GLY A 14 3.61 -7.43 23.37
CA GLY A 14 2.53 -7.64 24.35
C GLY A 14 2.97 -7.49 25.82
N ARG A 15 4.27 -7.35 26.10
CA ARG A 15 4.83 -7.20 27.45
C ARG A 15 5.27 -5.77 27.78
N THR A 16 5.31 -4.86 26.80
CA THR A 16 5.83 -3.51 27.01
C THR A 16 4.71 -2.56 27.47
N THR A 17 4.73 -2.18 28.74
CA THR A 17 3.76 -1.28 29.38
C THR A 17 3.81 0.16 28.84
N GLU A 18 4.88 0.53 28.12
CA GLU A 18 5.15 1.88 27.58
C GLU A 18 4.82 2.03 26.09
N ALA A 19 4.05 1.11 25.48
CA ALA A 19 3.63 1.21 24.09
C ALA A 19 2.58 2.32 23.88
N THR A 20 2.95 3.58 24.08
CA THR A 20 2.10 4.73 23.78
C THR A 20 2.09 4.99 22.27
N LEU A 21 0.90 5.00 21.67
CA LEU A 21 0.67 5.41 20.27
C LEU A 21 0.76 6.94 20.05
N ASN A 22 1.06 7.71 21.10
CA ASN A 22 1.21 9.15 21.01
C ASN A 22 2.55 9.51 20.36
N PRO A 23 2.57 10.10 19.15
CA PRO A 23 3.80 10.47 18.45
C PRO A 23 4.60 11.58 19.16
N LEU A 24 3.98 12.30 20.12
CA LEU A 24 4.62 13.34 20.94
C LEU A 24 5.20 12.79 22.26
N SER A 25 4.97 11.51 22.58
CA SER A 25 5.59 10.86 23.74
C SER A 25 7.09 10.63 23.46
N PRO A 26 8.00 10.92 24.42
CA PRO A 26 9.44 10.68 24.24
C PRO A 26 9.77 9.22 23.88
N ASN A 27 8.92 8.27 24.26
CA ASN A 27 9.06 6.85 23.93
C ASN A 27 8.12 6.37 22.79
N GLY A 28 7.23 7.24 22.25
CA GLY A 28 6.20 6.86 21.27
C GLY A 28 6.70 6.57 19.85
N LEU A 29 7.90 7.06 19.51
CA LEU A 29 8.53 6.85 18.20
C LEU A 29 9.01 5.40 17.99
N ILE A 30 9.37 4.69 19.07
CA ILE A 30 9.81 3.29 18.99
C ILE A 30 8.63 2.37 18.63
N PRO A 31 7.48 2.44 19.32
CA PRO A 31 6.25 1.78 18.90
C PRO A 31 5.85 2.04 17.45
N PHE A 32 5.96 3.30 17.03
CA PHE A 32 5.57 3.74 15.70
C PHE A 32 6.45 3.13 14.59
N ASN A 33 7.77 3.26 14.71
CA ASN A 33 8.73 2.65 13.77
C ASN A 33 8.63 1.12 13.77
N SER A 34 8.42 0.51 14.94
CA SER A 34 8.30 -0.95 15.05
C SER A 34 7.06 -1.47 14.32
N THR A 35 5.96 -0.71 14.33
CA THR A 35 4.75 -1.04 13.55
C THR A 35 5.03 -0.97 12.04
N ALA A 36 5.81 0.01 11.57
CA ALA A 36 6.22 0.08 10.17
C ALA A 36 7.10 -1.13 9.75
N LEU A 37 8.07 -1.51 10.59
CA LEU A 37 8.89 -2.71 10.35
C LEU A 37 8.07 -4.00 10.36
N LEU A 38 7.09 -4.11 11.27
CA LEU A 38 6.18 -5.23 11.34
C LEU A 38 5.43 -5.40 10.02
N ARG A 39 4.90 -4.31 9.46
CA ARG A 39 4.22 -4.33 8.16
C ARG A 39 5.14 -4.79 7.03
N ILE A 40 6.36 -4.25 6.98
CA ILE A 40 7.36 -4.69 5.98
C ILE A 40 7.62 -6.19 6.11
N ALA A 41 7.79 -6.71 7.33
CA ALA A 41 8.01 -8.14 7.55
C ALA A 41 6.83 -8.99 7.05
N TYR A 42 5.59 -8.59 7.38
CA TYR A 42 4.39 -9.27 6.86
C TYR A 42 4.33 -9.25 5.33
N ILE A 43 4.61 -8.11 4.70
CA ILE A 43 4.59 -8.00 3.25
C ILE A 43 5.65 -8.91 2.64
N ARG A 44 6.91 -8.80 3.10
CA ARG A 44 8.05 -9.53 2.53
C ARG A 44 8.02 -11.03 2.80
N MET A 45 7.29 -11.49 3.81
CA MET A 45 7.09 -12.92 4.06
C MET A 45 6.00 -13.54 3.19
N ASN A 46 5.07 -12.73 2.67
CA ASN A 46 3.87 -13.23 1.96
C ASN A 46 3.78 -12.79 0.50
N ALA A 47 4.69 -11.94 0.05
CA ALA A 47 4.81 -11.53 -1.33
C ALA A 47 6.29 -11.38 -1.71
N ASP A 48 6.71 -12.07 -2.76
CA ASP A 48 8.02 -11.82 -3.37
C ASP A 48 7.96 -10.58 -4.25
N LEU A 49 8.14 -9.43 -3.62
CA LEU A 49 8.19 -8.14 -4.28
C LEU A 49 9.58 -7.85 -4.93
N GLY A 50 10.47 -8.84 -5.05
CA GLY A 50 11.81 -8.67 -5.61
C GLY A 50 12.76 -7.81 -4.75
N PRO A 51 14.04 -7.68 -5.12
CA PRO A 51 15.06 -7.03 -4.27
C PRO A 51 14.82 -5.52 -4.14
N TYR A 52 14.34 -5.10 -2.97
CA TYR A 52 14.20 -3.69 -2.52
C TYR A 52 13.56 -2.73 -3.54
N ARG A 53 12.79 -3.23 -4.53
CA ARG A 53 12.07 -2.45 -5.56
C ARG A 53 12.91 -1.36 -6.23
N HIS A 54 14.22 -1.60 -6.37
CA HIS A 54 15.18 -0.60 -6.86
C HIS A 54 15.19 0.73 -6.09
N VAL A 55 14.62 0.79 -4.88
CA VAL A 55 14.61 2.01 -4.04
C VAL A 55 16.04 2.47 -3.75
N LEU A 56 16.96 1.53 -3.58
CA LEU A 56 18.39 1.80 -3.39
C LEU A 56 19.08 2.35 -4.64
N ILE A 57 18.56 2.06 -5.84
CA ILE A 57 19.05 2.63 -7.12
C ILE A 57 18.68 4.12 -7.23
N ARG A 58 17.67 4.57 -6.46
CA ARG A 58 17.16 5.93 -6.44
C ARG A 58 16.73 6.46 -7.83
N ASN A 59 16.33 5.56 -8.72
CA ASN A 59 15.78 5.90 -10.02
C ASN A 59 14.24 5.75 -10.00
N PRO A 60 13.48 6.85 -10.13
CA PRO A 60 12.02 6.81 -10.14
C PRO A 60 11.42 5.89 -11.21
N SER A 61 12.02 5.84 -12.41
CA SER A 61 11.53 5.01 -13.50
C SER A 61 11.72 3.52 -13.21
N CYS A 62 12.88 3.12 -12.67
CA CYS A 62 13.10 1.73 -12.26
C CYS A 62 12.14 1.29 -11.14
N LEU A 63 11.86 2.20 -10.20
CA LEU A 63 10.88 1.98 -9.14
C LEU A 63 9.49 1.81 -9.74
N ALA A 64 9.09 2.71 -10.64
CA ALA A 64 7.78 2.70 -11.28
C ALA A 64 7.54 1.41 -12.05
N SER A 65 8.49 1.00 -12.89
CA SER A 65 8.44 -0.29 -13.57
C SER A 65 8.39 -1.44 -12.57
N SER A 66 9.10 -1.39 -11.45
CA SER A 66 8.98 -2.45 -10.44
C SER A 66 7.56 -2.53 -9.86
N VAL A 67 6.92 -1.40 -9.56
CA VAL A 67 5.54 -1.38 -9.03
C VAL A 67 4.53 -1.83 -10.09
N ALA A 68 4.61 -1.27 -11.31
CA ALA A 68 3.65 -1.52 -12.39
C ALA A 68 3.87 -2.88 -13.08
N SER A 69 5.12 -3.27 -13.34
CA SER A 69 5.49 -4.53 -14.01
C SER A 69 5.53 -5.75 -13.08
N THR A 70 4.77 -5.73 -11.97
CA THR A 70 4.49 -6.93 -11.17
C THR A 70 3.26 -7.77 -11.61
N PRO A 71 2.67 -7.70 -12.84
CA PRO A 71 1.50 -8.53 -13.16
C PRO A 71 1.83 -10.03 -13.28
N THR A 72 3.11 -10.43 -13.23
CA THR A 72 3.53 -11.84 -13.25
C THR A 72 3.63 -12.49 -11.87
N LEU A 73 3.51 -11.74 -10.78
CA LEU A 73 3.55 -12.32 -9.44
C LEU A 73 2.14 -12.76 -9.02
N LYS A 74 1.86 -14.06 -9.19
CA LYS A 74 0.67 -14.66 -8.56
C LYS A 74 0.85 -14.63 -7.06
N LEU A 75 0.06 -13.79 -6.38
CA LEU A 75 -0.01 -13.79 -4.92
C LEU A 75 -0.72 -15.04 -4.44
N ASP A 76 -0.11 -15.76 -3.50
CA ASP A 76 -0.74 -16.92 -2.88
C ASP A 76 -1.96 -16.47 -2.07
N ARG A 77 -3.11 -17.13 -2.31
CA ARG A 77 -4.39 -16.86 -1.62
C ARG A 77 -4.39 -17.50 -0.24
N THR A 78 -3.62 -16.94 0.69
CA THR A 78 -3.44 -17.45 2.05
C THR A 78 -3.92 -16.44 3.10
N THR A 79 -4.22 -16.93 4.31
CA THR A 79 -4.54 -16.06 5.46
C THR A 79 -3.43 -15.06 5.78
N TYR A 80 -2.17 -15.40 5.50
CA TYR A 80 -1.06 -14.50 5.77
C TYR A 80 -0.99 -13.35 4.75
N THR A 81 -1.31 -13.62 3.49
CA THR A 81 -1.53 -12.58 2.46
C THR A 81 -2.67 -11.66 2.88
N ASP A 82 -3.78 -12.22 3.36
CA ASP A 82 -4.94 -11.46 3.83
C ASP A 82 -4.55 -10.51 4.99
N ILE A 83 -3.73 -10.98 5.93
CA ILE A 83 -3.19 -10.17 7.03
C ILE A 83 -2.28 -9.05 6.51
N ALA A 84 -1.39 -9.34 5.56
CA ALA A 84 -0.50 -8.33 4.99
C ALA A 84 -1.30 -7.23 4.26
N VAL A 85 -2.30 -7.61 3.47
CA VAL A 85 -3.23 -6.69 2.80
C VAL A 85 -3.98 -5.84 3.81
N LEU A 86 -4.52 -6.45 4.87
CA LEU A 86 -5.20 -5.73 5.94
C LEU A 86 -4.31 -4.66 6.59
N GLN A 87 -3.03 -4.98 6.83
CA GLN A 87 -2.07 -4.02 7.36
C GLN A 87 -1.82 -2.84 6.42
N CYS A 88 -1.78 -3.08 5.10
CA CYS A 88 -1.69 -2.03 4.09
C CYS A 88 -2.93 -1.14 4.09
N ILE A 89 -4.13 -1.73 4.17
CA ILE A 89 -5.40 -1.00 4.25
C ILE A 89 -5.43 -0.12 5.50
N HIS A 90 -5.03 -0.64 6.65
CA HIS A 90 -4.95 0.14 7.88
C HIS A 90 -3.94 1.29 7.80
N ALA A 91 -2.79 1.06 7.17
CA ALA A 91 -1.80 2.11 6.91
C ALA A 91 -2.40 3.25 6.09
N LEU A 92 -3.08 2.91 4.99
CA LEU A 92 -3.74 3.87 4.11
C LEU A 92 -4.87 4.61 4.82
N GLY A 93 -5.70 3.89 5.58
CA GLY A 93 -6.82 4.48 6.31
C GLY A 93 -6.37 5.48 7.39
N ILE A 94 -5.20 5.29 8.01
CA ILE A 94 -4.62 6.30 8.92
C ILE A 94 -4.29 7.57 8.13
N ILE A 95 -3.63 7.44 6.97
CA ILE A 95 -3.27 8.59 6.12
C ILE A 95 -4.52 9.36 5.69
N VAL A 96 -5.55 8.65 5.21
CA VAL A 96 -6.80 9.27 4.73
C VAL A 96 -7.54 9.97 5.87
N ARG A 97 -7.76 9.29 7.01
CA ARG A 97 -8.48 9.89 8.15
C ARG A 97 -7.74 11.04 8.82
N SER A 98 -6.41 11.05 8.78
CA SER A 98 -5.61 12.19 9.25
C SER A 98 -5.67 13.38 8.30
N GLY A 99 -6.18 13.20 7.08
CA GLY A 99 -6.18 14.18 6.01
C GLY A 99 -4.89 14.12 5.20
N ILE A 100 -5.01 13.79 3.91
CA ILE A 100 -3.85 13.58 3.01
C ILE A 100 -2.96 14.84 2.94
N GLU A 101 -3.58 16.02 2.84
CA GLU A 101 -2.86 17.30 2.80
C GLU A 101 -2.18 17.64 4.14
N PHE A 102 -2.81 17.28 5.26
CA PHE A 102 -2.21 17.45 6.58
C PHE A 102 -1.00 16.54 6.75
N VAL A 103 -1.14 15.26 6.36
CA VAL A 103 -0.05 14.27 6.41
C VAL A 103 1.12 14.74 5.55
N SER A 104 0.87 15.19 4.31
CA SER A 104 1.95 15.60 3.42
C SER A 104 2.78 16.75 3.99
N ARG A 105 2.18 17.69 4.73
CA ARG A 105 2.88 18.82 5.36
C ARG A 105 3.59 18.48 6.67
N THR A 106 3.11 17.48 7.42
CA THR A 106 3.61 17.16 8.77
C THR A 106 4.58 15.98 8.82
N HIS A 107 4.67 15.21 7.72
CA HIS A 107 5.47 13.99 7.60
C HIS A 107 6.97 14.22 7.90
N THR A 108 7.51 15.41 7.61
CA THR A 108 8.90 15.80 7.86
C THR A 108 9.33 15.81 9.30
N GLN A 109 8.40 16.12 10.20
CA GLN A 109 8.73 16.45 11.57
C GLN A 109 8.67 15.24 12.50
N SER A 110 8.01 14.15 12.10
CA SER A 110 7.71 13.02 13.00
C SER A 110 7.97 11.63 12.43
N TRP A 111 8.13 11.44 11.12
CA TRP A 111 8.23 10.09 10.53
C TRP A 111 9.67 9.75 10.15
N SER A 112 10.14 8.58 10.58
CA SER A 112 11.42 8.04 10.12
C SER A 112 11.34 7.54 8.67
N ILE A 113 12.49 7.41 8.01
CA ILE A 113 12.59 6.83 6.66
C ILE A 113 11.93 5.45 6.54
N VAL A 114 11.86 4.69 7.64
CA VAL A 114 11.24 3.37 7.69
C VAL A 114 9.75 3.44 7.35
N HIS A 115 9.06 4.53 7.69
CA HIS A 115 7.65 4.69 7.32
C HIS A 115 7.49 4.92 5.82
N SER A 116 8.38 5.71 5.21
CA SER A 116 8.36 5.89 3.74
C SER A 116 8.62 4.56 3.02
N LEU A 117 9.54 3.74 3.55
CA LEU A 117 9.78 2.38 3.04
C LEU A 117 8.56 1.46 3.26
N SER A 118 7.92 1.53 4.42
CA SER A 118 6.68 0.78 4.68
C SER A 118 5.56 1.21 3.73
N ASN A 119 5.44 2.51 3.43
CA ASN A 119 4.38 3.05 2.57
C ASN A 119 4.55 2.58 1.12
N ILE A 120 5.77 2.59 0.57
CA ILE A 120 5.99 2.05 -0.79
C ILE A 120 5.68 0.56 -0.87
N GLU A 121 6.08 -0.25 0.11
CA GLU A 121 5.76 -1.68 0.14
C GLU A 121 4.25 -1.89 0.23
N CYS A 122 3.54 -1.07 1.02
CA CYS A 122 2.08 -1.13 1.10
C CYS A 122 1.42 -0.76 -0.23
N ALA A 123 1.89 0.31 -0.89
CA ALA A 123 1.40 0.71 -2.20
C ALA A 123 1.60 -0.37 -3.27
N CYS A 124 2.75 -1.04 -3.23
CA CYS A 124 3.05 -2.14 -4.13
C CYS A 124 2.15 -3.36 -3.86
N LEU A 125 2.10 -3.83 -2.61
CA LEU A 125 1.33 -5.02 -2.28
C LEU A 125 -0.17 -4.80 -2.57
N LEU A 126 -0.73 -3.67 -2.15
CA LEU A 126 -2.15 -3.42 -2.28
C LEU A 126 -2.56 -3.22 -3.75
N SER A 127 -1.72 -2.56 -4.57
CA SER A 127 -2.00 -2.41 -6.01
C SER A 127 -1.90 -3.74 -6.75
N LEU A 128 -0.89 -4.56 -6.43
CA LEU A 128 -0.75 -5.90 -6.96
C LEU A 128 -1.92 -6.81 -6.58
N TRP A 129 -2.31 -6.79 -5.30
CA TRP A 129 -3.42 -7.58 -4.79
C TRP A 129 -4.74 -7.21 -5.46
N LEU A 130 -5.03 -5.91 -5.63
CA LEU A 130 -6.23 -5.44 -6.33
C LEU A 130 -6.24 -5.88 -7.80
N ARG A 131 -5.11 -5.81 -8.51
CA ARG A 131 -5.02 -6.31 -9.89
C ARG A 131 -5.27 -7.82 -9.97
N SER A 132 -4.67 -8.59 -9.06
CA SER A 132 -4.93 -10.04 -8.97
C SER A 132 -6.39 -10.36 -8.66
N VAL A 133 -7.05 -9.56 -7.83
CA VAL A 133 -8.50 -9.67 -7.57
C VAL A 133 -9.31 -9.33 -8.82
N ALA A 134 -8.96 -8.29 -9.56
CA ALA A 134 -9.62 -7.92 -10.82
C ALA A 134 -9.48 -9.00 -11.90
N ASP A 135 -8.30 -9.62 -12.01
CA ASP A 135 -8.05 -10.72 -12.95
C ASP A 135 -8.90 -11.95 -12.59
N LEU A 136 -8.92 -12.32 -11.31
CA LEU A 136 -9.77 -13.41 -10.80
C LEU A 136 -11.27 -13.13 -11.04
N MET A 137 -11.71 -11.90 -10.82
CA MET A 137 -13.08 -11.48 -11.11
C MET A 137 -13.40 -11.53 -12.61
N SER A 138 -12.42 -11.28 -13.48
CA SER A 138 -12.59 -11.39 -14.93
C SER A 138 -12.75 -12.85 -15.38
N GLU A 139 -12.01 -13.76 -14.77
CA GLU A 139 -12.02 -15.19 -15.13
C GLU A 139 -13.19 -15.98 -14.51
N GLN A 140 -13.49 -15.72 -13.24
CA GLN A 140 -14.39 -16.56 -12.42
C GLN A 140 -15.62 -15.80 -11.91
N GLY A 141 -15.73 -14.50 -12.23
CA GLY A 141 -16.75 -13.62 -11.67
C GLY A 141 -16.56 -13.35 -10.18
N MET A 142 -17.50 -12.59 -9.60
CA MET A 142 -17.48 -12.23 -8.17
C MET A 142 -17.54 -13.44 -7.23
N GLN A 143 -18.07 -14.59 -7.69
CA GLN A 143 -18.20 -15.81 -6.89
C GLN A 143 -16.86 -16.53 -6.68
N GLY A 144 -15.82 -16.20 -7.46
CA GLY A 144 -14.48 -16.75 -7.30
C GLY A 144 -13.73 -16.19 -6.07
N LEU A 145 -14.20 -15.08 -5.49
CA LEU A 145 -13.57 -14.42 -4.34
C LEU A 145 -13.91 -15.12 -3.02
N ARG A 146 -12.90 -15.25 -2.15
CA ARG A 146 -13.10 -15.67 -0.76
C ARG A 146 -13.86 -14.60 0.01
N LYS A 147 -14.48 -14.99 1.12
CA LYS A 147 -15.19 -14.04 2.02
C LYS A 147 -14.23 -12.97 2.55
N GLU A 148 -13.02 -13.38 2.89
CA GLU A 148 -11.95 -12.50 3.38
C GLU A 148 -11.54 -11.49 2.29
N GLU A 149 -11.33 -11.94 1.04
CA GLU A 149 -10.98 -11.07 -0.08
C GLU A 149 -12.07 -10.06 -0.38
N THR A 150 -13.34 -10.50 -0.35
CA THR A 150 -14.51 -9.61 -0.52
C THR A 150 -14.57 -8.54 0.57
N GLN A 151 -14.25 -8.92 1.82
CA GLN A 151 -14.22 -7.98 2.94
C GLN A 151 -13.07 -6.98 2.81
N LEU A 152 -11.86 -7.45 2.46
CA LEU A 152 -10.70 -6.60 2.24
C LEU A 152 -10.91 -5.62 1.08
N LEU A 153 -11.55 -6.08 0.00
CA LEU A 153 -11.86 -5.23 -1.15
C LEU A 153 -12.81 -4.10 -0.73
N ARG A 154 -13.89 -4.44 0.00
CA ARG A 154 -14.84 -3.46 0.53
C ARG A 154 -14.18 -2.43 1.45
N MET A 155 -13.30 -2.90 2.35
CA MET A 155 -12.55 -1.99 3.23
C MET A 155 -11.64 -1.05 2.43
N THR A 156 -10.97 -1.57 1.41
CA THR A 156 -10.12 -0.77 0.53
C THR A 156 -10.92 0.28 -0.23
N THR A 157 -12.06 -0.12 -0.81
CA THR A 157 -12.98 0.80 -1.49
C THR A 157 -13.46 1.90 -0.54
N SER A 158 -13.91 1.54 0.67
CA SER A 158 -14.36 2.51 1.67
C SER A 158 -13.30 3.57 1.99
N VAL A 159 -12.03 3.16 2.12
CA VAL A 159 -10.92 4.09 2.40
C VAL A 159 -10.73 5.08 1.24
N VAL A 160 -10.88 4.65 -0.01
CA VAL A 160 -10.70 5.54 -1.16
C VAL A 160 -11.93 6.43 -1.40
N LEU A 161 -13.13 5.96 -1.06
CA LEU A 161 -14.34 6.78 -1.10
C LEU A 161 -14.31 7.95 -0.10
N GLU A 162 -13.47 7.90 0.92
CA GLU A 162 -13.20 9.03 1.83
C GLU A 162 -12.24 10.08 1.22
N THR A 163 -11.85 9.94 -0.05
CA THR A 163 -10.90 10.83 -0.75
C THR A 163 -11.58 11.56 -1.91
N THR A 164 -10.86 12.50 -2.52
CA THR A 164 -11.32 13.24 -3.72
C THR A 164 -11.48 12.38 -4.97
N MET A 165 -11.13 11.09 -4.91
CA MET A 165 -11.24 10.14 -6.03
C MET A 165 -12.53 9.32 -6.00
N ALA A 166 -13.44 9.62 -5.05
CA ALA A 166 -14.69 8.89 -4.87
C ALA A 166 -15.58 8.94 -6.12
N ASP A 167 -15.84 10.13 -6.64
CA ASP A 167 -16.73 10.36 -7.78
C ASP A 167 -16.28 9.54 -9.00
N ASP A 168 -15.00 9.67 -9.35
CA ASP A 168 -14.37 8.91 -10.44
C ASP A 168 -14.55 7.38 -10.29
N LEU A 169 -14.47 6.86 -9.06
CA LEU A 169 -14.61 5.43 -8.78
C LEU A 169 -16.07 4.96 -8.81
N GLU A 170 -17.01 5.80 -8.41
CA GLU A 170 -18.43 5.47 -8.36
C GLU A 170 -19.07 5.44 -9.75
N GLU A 171 -18.62 6.32 -10.65
CA GLU A 171 -19.06 6.38 -12.05
C GLU A 171 -18.77 5.11 -12.86
N GLU A 172 -17.73 4.35 -12.50
CA GLU A 172 -17.29 3.17 -13.27
C GLU A 172 -18.19 1.95 -13.06
N GLN A 173 -19.14 1.70 -13.95
CA GLN A 173 -20.14 0.63 -13.81
C GLN A 173 -19.54 -0.79 -13.88
N ASN A 174 -18.42 -0.97 -14.58
CA ASN A 174 -17.81 -2.29 -14.70
C ASN A 174 -17.01 -2.62 -13.43
N ALA A 175 -17.47 -3.64 -12.68
CA ALA A 175 -16.85 -4.03 -11.42
C ALA A 175 -15.35 -4.37 -11.54
N VAL A 176 -14.92 -5.00 -12.64
CA VAL A 176 -13.50 -5.33 -12.87
C VAL A 176 -12.68 -4.06 -13.10
N VAL A 177 -13.16 -3.18 -13.98
CA VAL A 177 -12.50 -1.91 -14.29
C VAL A 177 -12.43 -1.03 -13.05
N ARG A 178 -13.50 -1.02 -12.23
CA ARG A 178 -13.54 -0.31 -10.94
C ARG A 178 -12.46 -0.81 -9.99
N VAL A 179 -12.21 -2.12 -9.90
CA VAL A 179 -11.13 -2.67 -9.04
C VAL A 179 -9.75 -2.32 -9.59
N ARG A 180 -9.54 -2.33 -10.91
CA ARG A 180 -8.27 -1.87 -11.52
C ARG A 180 -8.05 -0.37 -11.30
N LYS A 181 -9.09 0.44 -11.45
CA LYS A 181 -9.08 1.88 -11.13
C LYS A 181 -8.74 2.11 -9.66
N LEU A 182 -9.33 1.32 -8.75
CA LEU A 182 -9.03 1.37 -7.33
C LEU A 182 -7.54 1.12 -7.06
N ALA A 183 -6.89 0.20 -7.79
CA ALA A 183 -5.46 -0.06 -7.70
C ALA A 183 -4.60 1.16 -8.06
N ALA A 184 -5.02 1.96 -9.05
CA ALA A 184 -4.32 3.21 -9.37
C ALA A 184 -4.60 4.32 -8.34
N CYS A 185 -5.85 4.46 -7.89
CA CYS A 185 -6.25 5.47 -6.89
C CYS A 185 -5.49 5.32 -5.58
N ILE A 186 -5.34 4.10 -5.05
CA ILE A 186 -4.58 3.89 -3.81
C ILE A 186 -3.13 4.37 -3.93
N VAL A 187 -2.47 4.12 -5.08
CA VAL A 187 -1.09 4.53 -5.32
C VAL A 187 -1.02 6.05 -5.34
N LYS A 188 -1.98 6.72 -6.00
CA LYS A 188 -2.06 8.19 -5.98
C LYS A 188 -2.28 8.76 -4.58
N VAL A 189 -3.11 8.14 -3.73
CA VAL A 189 -3.26 8.57 -2.32
C VAL A 189 -1.93 8.53 -1.57
N TRP A 190 -1.14 7.48 -1.76
CA TRP A 190 0.22 7.44 -1.19
C TRP A 190 1.14 8.51 -1.79
N VAL A 191 1.09 8.75 -3.10
CA VAL A 191 1.85 9.84 -3.74
C VAL A 191 1.50 11.18 -3.11
N ASP A 192 0.21 11.48 -2.97
CA ASP A 192 -0.28 12.74 -2.40
C ASP A 192 0.17 12.93 -0.96
N SER A 193 0.18 11.86 -0.17
CA SER A 193 0.71 11.87 1.21
C SER A 193 2.23 12.16 1.28
N LEU A 194 2.96 11.97 0.19
CA LEU A 194 4.40 12.18 0.08
C LEU A 194 4.78 13.46 -0.66
N LYS A 195 3.83 14.30 -1.09
CA LYS A 195 4.11 15.53 -1.88
C LYS A 195 4.76 16.68 -1.10
N GLY A 196 4.78 16.64 0.23
CA GLY A 196 5.36 17.72 1.03
C GLY A 196 6.88 17.85 0.92
N GLU A 197 7.42 18.87 1.57
CA GLU A 197 8.87 18.95 1.79
C GLU A 197 9.29 17.73 2.62
N HIS A 198 10.46 17.15 2.35
CA HIS A 198 11.02 15.99 3.06
C HIS A 198 12.49 16.20 3.37
N MET A 199 12.91 15.86 4.58
CA MET A 199 14.32 15.93 5.00
C MET A 199 15.19 14.95 4.20
N PHE A 200 14.62 13.79 3.83
CA PHE A 200 15.32 12.76 3.08
C PHE A 200 14.95 12.79 1.59
N GLN A 201 15.93 13.05 0.73
CA GLN A 201 15.78 13.02 -0.73
C GLN A 201 15.18 11.70 -1.26
N MET A 202 15.45 10.59 -0.56
CA MET A 202 14.89 9.28 -0.91
C MET A 202 13.36 9.28 -0.94
N VAL A 203 12.70 10.06 -0.07
CA VAL A 203 11.23 10.14 -0.03
C VAL A 203 10.69 10.79 -1.30
N GLN A 204 11.38 11.82 -1.81
CA GLN A 204 11.03 12.44 -3.09
C GLN A 204 11.19 11.47 -4.26
N THR A 205 12.25 10.64 -4.25
CA THR A 205 12.44 9.59 -5.26
C THR A 205 11.31 8.56 -5.21
N ILE A 206 10.91 8.13 -4.00
CA ILE A 206 9.79 7.20 -3.81
C ILE A 206 8.48 7.82 -4.33
N ALA A 207 8.18 9.07 -3.97
CA ALA A 207 6.98 9.77 -4.41
C ALA A 207 6.92 9.88 -5.95
N LYS A 208 8.03 10.27 -6.59
CA LYS A 208 8.13 10.33 -8.06
C LYS A 208 7.95 8.96 -8.71
N GLY A 209 8.56 7.91 -8.15
CA GLY A 209 8.44 6.56 -8.70
C GLY A 209 7.02 6.00 -8.55
N LEU A 210 6.35 6.27 -7.43
CA LEU A 210 4.94 5.91 -7.23
C LEU A 210 4.01 6.70 -8.16
N SER A 211 4.30 7.98 -8.42
CA SER A 211 3.53 8.79 -9.37
C SER A 211 3.59 8.18 -10.77
N LEU A 212 4.80 7.89 -11.25
CA LEU A 212 5.00 7.24 -12.54
C LEU A 212 4.33 5.85 -12.59
N ALA A 213 4.35 5.09 -11.48
CA ALA A 213 3.65 3.81 -11.41
C ALA A 213 2.13 3.98 -11.57
N ALA A 214 1.54 4.96 -10.90
CA ALA A 214 0.12 5.25 -11.04
C ALA A 214 -0.23 5.67 -12.48
N ASP A 215 0.61 6.46 -13.12
CA ASP A 215 0.41 6.87 -14.51
C ASP A 215 0.47 5.66 -15.47
N ILE A 216 1.40 4.73 -15.26
CA ILE A 216 1.47 3.47 -16.03
C ILE A 216 0.20 2.63 -15.83
N LEU A 217 -0.25 2.47 -14.58
CA LEU A 217 -1.46 1.68 -14.27
C LEU A 217 -2.73 2.28 -14.92
N ILE A 218 -2.79 3.60 -15.03
CA ILE A 218 -3.91 4.30 -15.68
C ILE A 218 -3.83 4.12 -17.19
N ALA A 219 -2.65 4.27 -17.78
CA ALA A 219 -2.46 4.03 -19.22
C ALA A 219 -2.82 2.59 -19.61
N GLU A 220 -2.39 1.59 -18.83
CA GLU A 220 -2.79 0.18 -19.01
C GLU A 220 -4.31 0.02 -18.96
N LEU A 221 -4.97 0.70 -18.02
CA LEU A 221 -6.43 0.65 -17.87
C LEU A 221 -7.16 1.29 -19.07
N ASP A 222 -6.70 2.45 -19.53
CA ASP A 222 -7.29 3.16 -20.66
C ASP A 222 -7.16 2.35 -21.95
N GLU A 223 -6.02 1.69 -22.18
CA GLU A 223 -5.81 0.78 -23.30
C GLU A 223 -6.75 -0.44 -23.22
N GLU A 224 -6.92 -1.04 -22.04
CA GLU A 224 -7.86 -2.15 -21.83
C GLU A 224 -9.33 -1.75 -22.09
N ILE A 225 -9.73 -0.54 -21.71
CA ILE A 225 -11.08 -0.03 -21.94
C ILE A 225 -11.30 0.22 -23.44
N GLN A 226 -10.32 0.79 -24.14
CA GLN A 226 -10.40 1.07 -25.58
C GLN A 226 -10.39 -0.20 -26.45
N ALA A 227 -9.77 -1.29 -25.97
CA ALA A 227 -9.70 -2.55 -26.68
C ALA A 227 -10.97 -3.43 -26.58
N ARG A 228 -11.96 -3.02 -25.77
CA ARG A 228 -13.24 -3.74 -25.54
C ARG A 228 -14.38 -3.13 -26.34
#